data_AF-A0A3B7R2E3-F1
#
_entry.id   AF-A0A3B7R2E3-F1
#
_cell.length_a   1.000
_cell.length_b   1.000
_cell.length_c   1.000
_cell.angle_alpha   90.00
_cell.angle_beta   90.00
_cell.angle_gamma   90.00
#
_symmetry.space_group_name_H-M   'P 1'
#
loop_
_entity.id
_entity.type
_entity.pdbx_description
1 polymer ?
#
loop_
_entity_poly.entity_id
_entity_poly.type
_entity_poly.pdbx_seq_one_letter_code
_entity_poly.pdbx_strand_id
1 'polypeptide(L)'
;MSTPFLLFLGDIGGSEMLLIMVVILIFFGANKIPELARGLGKGIREFKDASREIRSEIENANTQPNGYQQPASQPQPYQQAPPAPVAYQSSGLDQPQSGPVPAPEQPTVTPAGLPHPPSDQHPIT
;
A
#
# COMPACT_ATOMS: atom_id res chain seq x y z
N MET A 1 4.46 34.31 -22.14
CA MET A 1 5.69 33.51 -22.22
C MET A 1 5.29 32.05 -22.18
N SER A 2 5.77 31.28 -23.15
CA SER A 2 5.37 29.90 -23.42
C SER A 2 5.77 28.99 -22.26
N THR A 3 4.80 28.46 -21.52
CA THR A 3 4.99 27.35 -20.57
C THR A 3 4.42 26.01 -21.08
N PRO A 4 4.55 25.63 -22.37
CA PRO A 4 4.09 24.31 -22.81
C PRO A 4 4.89 23.19 -22.12
N PHE A 5 6.13 23.48 -21.70
CA PHE A 5 6.98 22.52 -21.01
C PHE A 5 6.45 22.13 -19.62
N LEU A 6 5.76 23.02 -18.89
CA LEU A 6 5.25 22.72 -17.55
C LEU A 6 3.89 22.01 -17.56
N LEU A 7 3.10 22.17 -18.63
CA LEU A 7 1.90 21.35 -18.82
C LEU A 7 2.26 19.88 -19.14
N PHE A 8 3.42 19.64 -19.75
CA PHE A 8 4.00 18.31 -20.00
C PHE A 8 4.53 17.61 -18.71
N LEU A 9 4.64 18.33 -17.59
CA LEU A 9 5.09 17.78 -16.30
C LEU A 9 3.94 17.47 -15.33
N GLY A 10 2.74 18.00 -15.59
CA GLY A 10 1.57 17.84 -14.70
C GLY A 10 0.68 16.64 -15.03
N ASP A 11 0.69 16.20 -16.28
CA ASP A 11 0.00 15.00 -16.76
C ASP A 11 1.11 14.05 -17.25
N ILE A 12 1.55 13.10 -16.43
CA ILE A 12 2.37 11.97 -16.93
C ILE A 12 1.43 11.11 -17.78
N GLY A 13 1.16 11.60 -18.97
CA GLY A 13 0.31 11.00 -19.97
C GLY A 13 1.13 10.18 -20.96
N GLY A 14 0.43 9.54 -21.89
CA GLY A 14 1.06 8.71 -22.92
C GLY A 14 2.07 9.47 -23.82
N SER A 15 1.96 10.80 -23.90
CA SER A 15 2.86 11.68 -24.66
C SER A 15 4.30 11.68 -24.12
N GLU A 16 4.47 11.72 -22.81
CA GLU A 16 5.74 11.75 -22.11
C GLU A 16 6.46 10.41 -22.28
N MET A 17 5.71 9.30 -22.11
CA MET A 17 6.20 7.96 -22.38
C MET A 17 6.61 7.77 -23.84
N LEU A 18 5.85 8.33 -24.78
CA LEU A 18 6.20 8.29 -26.21
C LEU A 18 7.50 9.07 -26.48
N LEU A 19 7.67 10.26 -25.89
CA LEU A 19 8.87 11.07 -26.07
C LEU A 19 10.12 10.38 -25.50
N ILE A 20 10.03 9.81 -24.31
CA ILE A 20 11.12 9.00 -23.71
C ILE A 20 11.44 7.80 -24.60
N MET A 21 10.41 7.09 -25.09
CA MET A 21 10.60 5.94 -25.98
C MET A 21 11.31 6.36 -27.27
N VAL A 22 10.93 7.47 -27.90
CA VAL A 22 11.60 7.99 -29.10
C VAL A 22 13.08 8.32 -28.83
N VAL A 23 13.39 8.96 -27.71
CA VAL A 23 14.79 9.24 -27.32
C VAL A 23 15.58 7.93 -27.20
N ILE A 24 15.07 6.94 -26.46
CA ILE A 24 15.71 5.62 -26.33
C ILE A 24 15.88 4.96 -27.71
N LEU A 25 14.88 5.04 -28.59
CA LEU A 25 14.97 4.48 -29.94
C LEU A 25 16.00 5.18 -30.82
N ILE A 26 16.34 6.45 -30.59
CA ILE A 26 17.41 7.13 -31.32
C ILE A 26 18.79 6.67 -30.81
N PHE A 27 18.97 6.58 -29.50
CA PHE A 27 20.25 6.16 -28.91
C PHE A 27 20.54 4.67 -29.13
N PHE A 28 19.55 3.81 -28.94
CA PHE A 28 19.70 2.35 -29.04
C PHE A 28 19.27 1.80 -30.41
N GLY A 29 18.40 2.49 -31.14
CA GLY A 29 17.84 2.01 -32.40
C GLY A 29 16.54 1.21 -32.22
N ALA A 30 15.62 1.33 -33.19
CA ALA A 30 14.35 0.59 -33.25
C ALA A 30 14.51 -0.94 -33.20
N ASN A 31 15.66 -1.46 -33.64
CA ASN A 31 15.93 -2.89 -33.68
C ASN A 31 16.43 -3.46 -32.33
N LYS A 32 17.00 -2.64 -31.44
CA LYS A 32 17.60 -3.15 -30.19
C LYS A 32 16.58 -3.51 -29.12
N ILE A 33 15.50 -2.75 -28.98
CA ILE A 33 14.41 -3.07 -28.04
C ILE A 33 13.82 -4.48 -28.29
N PRO A 34 13.37 -4.85 -29.51
CA PRO A 34 12.81 -6.18 -29.75
C PRO A 34 13.85 -7.30 -29.67
N GLU A 35 15.12 -7.01 -29.98
CA GLU A 35 16.22 -7.96 -29.83
C GLU A 35 16.47 -8.29 -28.34
N LEU A 36 16.56 -7.26 -27.49
CA LEU A 36 16.70 -7.38 -26.04
C LEU A 36 15.48 -8.08 -25.42
N ALA A 37 14.27 -7.70 -25.81
CA ALA A 37 13.04 -8.32 -25.33
C ALA A 37 12.97 -9.81 -25.68
N ARG A 38 13.40 -10.20 -26.88
CA ARG A 38 13.48 -11.61 -27.30
C ARG A 38 14.52 -12.38 -26.48
N GLY A 39 15.70 -11.81 -26.24
CA GLY A 39 16.74 -12.43 -25.41
C GLY A 39 16.28 -12.63 -23.97
N LEU A 40 15.74 -11.57 -23.35
CA LEU A 40 15.21 -11.60 -22.00
C LEU A 40 14.03 -12.58 -21.87
N GLY A 41 13.11 -12.57 -22.84
CA GLY A 41 11.96 -13.47 -22.84
C GLY A 41 12.35 -14.95 -22.92
N LYS A 42 13.37 -15.29 -23.70
CA LYS A 42 13.94 -16.64 -23.73
C LYS A 42 14.58 -17.00 -22.39
N GLY A 43 15.41 -16.12 -21.84
CA GLY A 43 16.05 -16.35 -20.53
C GLY A 43 15.05 -16.55 -19.40
N ILE A 44 14.00 -15.73 -19.33
CA ILE A 44 12.93 -15.89 -18.33
C ILE A 44 12.19 -17.22 -18.52
N ARG A 45 11.96 -17.65 -19.77
CA ARG A 45 11.30 -18.93 -20.07
C ARG A 45 12.16 -20.11 -19.61
N GLU A 46 13.42 -20.15 -20.02
CA GLU A 46 14.37 -21.21 -19.64
C GLU A 46 14.55 -21.26 -18.12
N PHE A 47 14.69 -20.10 -17.45
CA PHE A 47 14.76 -20.02 -16.00
C PHE A 47 13.52 -20.60 -15.31
N LYS A 48 12.33 -20.27 -15.82
CA LYS A 48 11.06 -20.80 -15.29
C LYS A 48 10.94 -22.29 -15.50
N ASP A 49 11.36 -22.81 -16.64
CA ASP A 49 11.28 -24.22 -16.98
C ASP A 49 12.25 -25.03 -16.09
N ALA A 50 13.50 -24.58 -15.94
CA ALA A 50 14.46 -25.18 -15.01
C ALA A 50 13.99 -25.13 -13.55
N SER A 51 13.40 -23.99 -13.13
CA SER A 51 12.84 -23.87 -11.77
C SER A 51 11.69 -24.85 -11.51
N ARG A 52 10.87 -25.15 -12.53
CA ARG A 52 9.77 -26.13 -12.42
C ARG A 52 10.29 -27.55 -12.31
N GLU A 53 11.30 -27.90 -13.08
CA GLU A 53 11.93 -29.21 -13.04
C GLU A 53 12.54 -29.49 -11.67
N ILE A 54 13.33 -28.55 -11.14
CA ILE A 54 13.90 -28.63 -9.78
C ILE A 54 12.79 -28.79 -8.73
N ARG A 55 11.70 -28.02 -8.83
CA ARG A 55 10.58 -28.13 -7.88
C ARG A 55 9.89 -29.49 -7.96
N SER A 56 9.68 -30.00 -9.17
CA SER A 56 9.11 -31.32 -9.43
C SER A 56 10.00 -32.42 -8.85
N GLU A 57 11.32 -32.35 -9.04
CA GLU A 57 12.26 -33.32 -8.48
C GLU A 57 12.23 -33.34 -6.95
N ILE A 58 12.16 -32.17 -6.29
CA ILE A 58 12.08 -32.08 -4.83
C ILE A 58 10.75 -32.64 -4.31
N GLU A 59 9.64 -32.38 -4.99
CA GLU A 59 8.31 -32.91 -4.64
C GLU A 59 8.24 -34.44 -4.82
N ASN A 60 8.80 -34.96 -5.92
CA ASN A 60 8.87 -36.38 -6.20
C ASN A 60 9.85 -37.12 -5.25
N ALA A 61 10.98 -36.49 -4.87
CA ALA A 61 11.94 -37.05 -3.92
C ALA A 61 11.40 -37.10 -2.48
N ASN A 62 10.44 -36.23 -2.12
CA ASN A 62 9.76 -36.27 -0.83
C ASN A 62 8.58 -37.28 -0.82
N THR A 63 8.09 -37.69 -2.00
CA THR A 63 6.98 -38.64 -2.13
C THR A 63 7.47 -40.09 -2.13
N GLN A 64 8.09 -40.53 -1.03
CA GLN A 64 7.76 -41.83 -0.45
C GLN A 64 6.32 -41.72 0.11
N PRO A 65 5.49 -42.79 0.09
CA PRO A 65 4.05 -42.67 0.22
C PRO A 65 3.64 -42.45 1.68
N ASN A 66 3.75 -41.21 2.16
CA ASN A 66 2.96 -40.75 3.29
C ASN A 66 1.98 -39.73 2.76
N GLY A 67 0.77 -40.24 2.52
CA GLY A 67 -0.38 -39.44 2.12
C GLY A 67 -0.68 -38.41 3.19
N TYR A 68 -0.35 -37.16 2.89
CA TYR A 68 -1.09 -36.02 3.37
C TYR A 68 -1.45 -35.18 2.16
N GLN A 69 -2.66 -35.41 1.68
CA GLN A 69 -3.41 -34.48 0.86
C GLN A 69 -3.31 -33.11 1.53
N GLN A 70 -2.64 -32.17 0.86
CA GLN A 70 -2.72 -30.77 1.26
C GLN A 70 -4.17 -30.33 1.00
N PRO A 71 -4.93 -29.89 2.02
CA PRO A 71 -6.28 -29.41 1.81
C PRO A 71 -6.21 -28.26 0.81
N ALA A 72 -6.89 -28.42 -0.33
CA ALA A 72 -7.05 -27.34 -1.26
C ALA A 72 -7.82 -26.21 -0.56
N SER A 73 -7.10 -25.19 -0.09
CA SER A 73 -7.65 -23.85 0.10
C SER A 73 -7.96 -23.28 -1.27
N GLN A 74 -9.01 -23.81 -1.90
CA GLN A 74 -9.70 -23.08 -2.96
C GLN A 74 -10.24 -21.80 -2.32
N PRO A 75 -10.00 -20.62 -2.90
CA PRO A 75 -10.79 -19.45 -2.57
C PRO A 75 -12.25 -19.82 -2.82
N GLN A 76 -13.02 -19.99 -1.74
CA GLN A 76 -14.47 -20.07 -1.85
C GLN A 76 -14.92 -18.80 -2.56
N PRO A 77 -15.57 -18.87 -3.74
CA PRO A 77 -16.29 -17.71 -4.23
C PRO A 77 -17.26 -17.35 -3.12
N TYR A 78 -17.22 -16.11 -2.67
CA TYR A 78 -18.08 -15.52 -1.66
C TYR A 78 -19.55 -15.84 -2.00
N GLN A 79 -20.03 -16.99 -1.50
CA GLN A 79 -21.45 -17.24 -1.37
C GLN A 79 -21.91 -16.25 -0.32
N GLN A 80 -22.65 -15.24 -0.79
CA GLN A 80 -23.32 -14.26 0.04
C GLN A 80 -23.93 -14.97 1.25
N ALA A 81 -23.48 -14.59 2.44
CA ALA A 81 -24.14 -14.99 3.66
C ALA A 81 -25.64 -14.65 3.53
N PRO A 82 -26.55 -15.53 3.99
CA PRO A 82 -27.95 -15.16 4.11
C PRO A 82 -28.04 -13.82 4.84
N PRO A 83 -28.85 -12.85 4.39
CA PRO A 83 -29.06 -11.63 5.17
C PRO A 83 -29.55 -12.06 6.55
N ALA A 84 -28.81 -11.68 7.59
CA ALA A 84 -29.21 -11.95 8.96
C ALA A 84 -30.65 -11.43 9.16
N PRO A 85 -31.54 -12.17 9.85
CA PRO A 85 -32.86 -11.65 10.14
C PRO A 85 -32.70 -10.37 10.96
N VAL A 86 -33.18 -9.27 10.39
CA VAL A 86 -33.35 -8.02 11.13
C VAL A 86 -34.28 -8.32 12.29
N ALA A 87 -33.73 -8.42 13.50
CA ALA A 87 -34.54 -8.52 14.70
C ALA A 87 -35.25 -7.17 14.89
N TYR A 88 -36.55 -7.16 14.64
CA TYR A 88 -37.39 -6.02 14.93
C TYR A 88 -37.49 -5.82 16.45
N GLN A 89 -37.00 -4.67 16.90
CA GLN A 89 -37.69 -3.76 17.82
C GLN A 89 -37.93 -4.24 19.27
N SER A 90 -37.11 -3.75 20.19
CA SER A 90 -37.52 -3.47 21.57
C SER A 90 -37.86 -1.98 21.69
N SER A 91 -39.13 -1.66 21.55
CA SER A 91 -39.73 -0.38 21.88
C SER A 91 -39.64 -0.12 23.39
N GLY A 92 -38.67 0.69 23.80
CA GLY A 92 -38.69 1.39 25.08
C GLY A 92 -39.04 2.85 24.82
N LEU A 93 -40.31 3.20 25.02
CA LEU A 93 -40.74 4.58 25.21
C LEU A 93 -40.10 5.10 26.49
N ASP A 94 -39.30 6.15 26.41
CA ASP A 94 -39.36 7.29 27.33
C ASP A 94 -38.39 8.38 26.84
N GLN A 95 -38.98 9.42 26.27
CA GLN A 95 -38.32 10.65 25.85
C GLN A 95 -38.37 11.63 27.02
N PRO A 96 -37.33 12.43 27.24
CA PRO A 96 -37.59 13.87 27.18
C PRO A 96 -36.48 14.67 26.48
N GLN A 97 -36.92 15.56 25.60
CA GLN A 97 -36.11 16.63 24.98
C GLN A 97 -35.32 17.45 26.00
N SER A 98 -34.08 17.80 25.68
CA SER A 98 -33.43 19.02 26.20
C SER A 98 -32.26 19.50 25.31
N GLY A 99 -32.57 20.43 24.40
CA GLY A 99 -31.69 21.51 23.90
C GLY A 99 -30.38 21.18 23.15
N PRO A 100 -29.81 22.15 22.41
CA PRO A 100 -28.43 22.06 21.94
C PRO A 100 -27.51 22.13 23.16
N VAL A 101 -26.69 21.09 23.36
CA VAL A 101 -25.64 21.10 24.38
C VAL A 101 -24.54 22.08 23.90
N PRO A 102 -24.25 23.18 24.62
CA PRO A 102 -23.11 24.02 24.31
C PRO A 102 -21.81 23.23 24.54
N ALA A 103 -20.90 23.32 23.57
CA ALA A 103 -19.60 22.66 23.63
C ALA A 103 -18.83 23.13 24.89
N PRO A 104 -18.18 22.21 25.64
CA PRO A 104 -17.34 22.60 26.75
C PRO A 104 -16.15 23.41 26.23
N GLU A 105 -16.07 24.67 26.67
CA GLU A 105 -14.92 25.57 26.43
C GLU A 105 -13.66 24.89 26.99
N GLN A 106 -12.72 24.55 26.11
CA GLN A 106 -11.44 23.98 26.53
C GLN A 106 -10.66 25.00 27.37
N PRO A 107 -10.21 24.66 28.59
CA PRO A 107 -9.38 25.55 29.39
C PRO A 107 -8.06 25.84 28.66
N THR A 108 -7.85 27.09 28.28
CA THR A 108 -6.54 27.60 27.84
C THR A 108 -5.52 27.36 28.95
N VAL A 109 -4.64 26.37 28.75
CA VAL A 109 -3.48 26.16 29.62
C VAL A 109 -2.42 27.21 29.31
N THR A 110 -2.51 28.35 30.00
CA THR A 110 -1.43 29.35 30.06
C THR A 110 -0.20 28.70 30.72
N PRO A 111 1.02 28.78 30.12
CA PRO A 111 2.22 28.24 30.75
C PRO A 111 2.58 29.11 31.97
N ALA A 112 2.37 28.57 33.17
CA ALA A 112 2.81 29.18 34.42
C ALA A 112 4.34 29.12 34.51
N GLY A 113 4.93 30.29 34.80
CA GLY A 113 6.37 30.49 34.88
C GLY A 113 7.07 29.56 35.89
N LEU A 114 8.24 29.09 35.48
CA LEU A 114 9.20 28.42 36.35
C LEU A 114 9.76 29.44 37.37
N PRO A 115 9.75 29.15 38.68
CA PRO A 115 10.44 29.99 39.65
C PRO A 115 11.96 29.87 39.49
N HIS A 116 12.65 31.01 39.38
CA HIS A 116 14.11 31.10 39.41
C HIS A 116 14.66 30.73 40.81
N PRO A 117 15.78 29.99 40.91
CA PRO A 117 16.42 29.72 42.20
C PRO A 117 17.11 30.97 42.77
N PRO A 118 17.09 31.16 44.11
CA PRO A 118 17.75 32.29 44.77
C PRO A 118 19.28 32.19 44.60
N SER A 119 19.91 33.31 44.26
CA SER A 119 21.36 33.44 44.15
C SER A 119 21.96 33.62 45.54
N ASP A 120 22.60 32.57 46.07
CA ASP A 120 23.39 32.64 47.30
C ASP A 120 24.58 33.58 47.09
N GLN A 121 24.54 34.75 47.73
CA GLN A 121 25.65 35.69 47.81
C GLN A 121 26.62 35.19 48.89
N HIS A 122 27.85 34.83 48.49
CA HIS A 122 28.96 34.69 49.42
C HIS A 122 29.39 36.08 49.93
N PRO A 123 29.58 36.29 51.25
CA PRO A 123 30.20 37.50 51.77
C PRO A 123 31.71 37.48 51.49
N ILE A 124 32.21 38.59 50.99
CA ILE A 124 33.63 38.89 50.76
C ILE A 124 34.32 39.14 52.11
N THR A 125 35.53 38.61 52.28
CA THR A 125 36.61 39.25 53.04
C THR A 125 37.90 39.02 52.28
#